data_AF-A0A6V7WJU4-F1
#
_entry.id   AF-A0A6V7WJU4-F1
#
_cell.length_a   1.000
_cell.length_b   1.000
_cell.length_c   1.000
_cell.angle_alpha   90.00
_cell.angle_beta   90.00
_cell.angle_gamma   90.00
#
_symmetry.space_group_name_H-M   'P 1'
#
loop_
_entity.id
_entity.type
_entity.pdbx_description
1 polymer ?
#
loop_
_entity_poly.entity_id
_entity_poly.type
_entity_poly.pdbx_seq_one_letter_code
_entity_poly.pdbx_strand_id
1 'polypeptide(L)'
;MVLVFKALFLQGLTPDMIKKGNKMYEMKVKNKNKCWIIFRDTYNLMPMPLASLVPAFALQVEDKPFFPHLANNPKNYGKEIYPTKEDYLANGMMPEKRAQFDKWFDQHKSEPFNLNEQLAAYCTNDVDILMAALIAFRKEFLEVSNGLDVLRESMTIASACMKHFRMNHLKRQHVGIVPEKGYDNVDNQSLLALRFLKWYSEKNMVNIRTAHSENGEKKMGKYKLDGWVKEKKLAIEVNGCCWHGCIKCYPKDDIKLPTGLTAGQQRQKDQQRLNFIKNLGVNV
;
A
#
# COMPACT_ATOMS: atom_id res chain seq x y z
N MET A 1 -9.84 -16.06 -0.88
CA MET A 1 -8.37 -16.13 -0.61
C MET A 1 -7.99 -16.70 0.75
N VAL A 2 -8.66 -16.35 1.87
CA VAL A 2 -8.28 -16.83 3.22
C VAL A 2 -8.27 -18.36 3.35
N LEU A 3 -9.26 -19.04 2.79
CA LEU A 3 -9.32 -20.52 2.79
C LEU A 3 -8.14 -21.13 2.03
N VAL A 4 -7.77 -20.54 0.89
CA VAL A 4 -6.62 -20.98 0.08
C VAL A 4 -5.32 -20.76 0.84
N PHE A 5 -5.14 -19.59 1.47
CA PHE A 5 -3.99 -19.32 2.33
C PHE A 5 -3.85 -20.36 3.45
N LYS A 6 -4.95 -20.66 4.17
CA LYS A 6 -4.96 -21.69 5.22
C LYS A 6 -4.53 -23.05 4.67
N ALA A 7 -5.08 -23.46 3.53
CA ALA A 7 -4.72 -24.74 2.90
C ALA A 7 -3.23 -24.80 2.50
N LEU A 8 -2.70 -23.74 1.90
CA LEU A 8 -1.28 -23.64 1.55
C LEU A 8 -0.38 -23.69 2.79
N PHE A 9 -0.75 -22.96 3.85
CA PHE A 9 -0.01 -22.93 5.10
C PHE A 9 0.03 -24.31 5.78
N LEU A 10 -1.09 -25.02 5.81
CA LEU A 10 -1.15 -26.40 6.35
C LEU A 10 -0.29 -27.39 5.54
N GLN A 11 0.01 -27.10 4.28
CA GLN A 11 0.93 -27.87 3.46
C GLN A 11 2.40 -27.42 3.61
N GLY A 12 2.70 -26.50 4.54
CA GLY A 12 4.05 -25.96 4.76
C GLY A 12 4.50 -24.94 3.72
N LEU A 13 3.58 -24.40 2.91
CA LEU A 13 3.88 -23.36 1.92
C LEU A 13 3.67 -21.97 2.53
N THR A 14 4.65 -21.09 2.37
CA THR A 14 4.59 -19.69 2.79
C THR A 14 4.47 -18.77 1.56
N PRO A 15 3.25 -18.38 1.15
CA PRO A 15 3.07 -17.54 -0.02
C PRO A 15 3.46 -16.08 0.24
N ASP A 16 3.99 -15.41 -0.79
CA ASP A 16 4.20 -13.96 -0.77
C ASP A 16 2.86 -13.25 -0.90
N MET A 17 2.59 -12.25 -0.06
CA MET A 17 1.29 -11.60 0.04
C MET A 17 1.38 -10.09 -0.05
N ILE A 18 0.48 -9.48 -0.82
CA ILE A 18 0.23 -8.04 -0.83
C ILE A 18 -1.12 -7.79 -0.19
N LYS A 19 -1.14 -7.06 0.93
CA LYS A 19 -2.36 -6.76 1.70
C LYS A 19 -2.37 -5.33 2.23
N LYS A 20 -3.58 -4.80 2.47
CA LYS A 20 -3.82 -3.58 3.24
C LYS A 20 -4.89 -3.89 4.30
N GLY A 21 -4.48 -3.94 5.56
CA GLY A 21 -5.35 -4.43 6.63
C GLY A 21 -5.84 -5.85 6.33
N ASN A 22 -7.16 -6.06 6.36
CA ASN A 22 -7.80 -7.34 6.06
C ASN A 22 -7.99 -7.61 4.56
N LYS A 23 -7.73 -6.61 3.70
CA LYS A 23 -7.89 -6.76 2.26
C LYS A 23 -6.61 -7.36 1.65
N MET A 24 -6.73 -8.55 1.08
CA MET A 24 -5.67 -9.22 0.35
C MET A 24 -5.82 -8.90 -1.15
N TYR A 25 -4.79 -8.35 -1.77
CA TYR A 25 -4.79 -8.00 -3.19
C TYR A 25 -4.19 -9.10 -4.06
N GLU A 26 -3.12 -9.71 -3.58
CA GLU A 26 -2.36 -10.70 -4.33
C GLU A 26 -1.70 -11.69 -3.37
N MET A 27 -1.72 -12.97 -3.76
CA MET A 27 -0.99 -14.04 -3.09
C MET A 27 -0.24 -14.86 -4.14
N LYS A 28 1.07 -15.05 -3.95
CA LYS A 28 1.94 -15.79 -4.88
C LYS A 28 2.56 -16.98 -4.19
N VAL A 29 2.54 -18.12 -4.85
CA VAL A 29 3.21 -19.34 -4.39
C VAL A 29 3.98 -19.96 -5.53
N LYS A 30 5.19 -20.46 -5.27
CA LYS A 30 5.94 -21.26 -6.25
C LYS A 30 5.41 -22.68 -6.23
N ASN A 31 5.08 -23.20 -7.41
CA ASN A 31 4.81 -24.63 -7.56
C ASN A 31 6.11 -25.44 -7.53
N LYS A 32 6.00 -26.78 -7.56
CA LYS A 32 7.14 -27.70 -7.57
C LYS A 32 8.13 -27.46 -8.72
N ASN A 33 7.65 -26.89 -9.83
CA ASN A 33 8.44 -26.56 -11.02
C ASN A 33 9.03 -25.13 -10.97
N LYS A 34 9.00 -24.47 -9.81
CA LYS A 34 9.45 -23.08 -9.59
C LYS A 34 8.69 -22.02 -10.41
N CYS A 35 7.53 -22.36 -10.98
CA CYS A 35 6.62 -21.40 -11.61
C CYS A 35 5.73 -20.74 -10.57
N TRP A 36 5.40 -19.47 -10.77
CA TRP A 36 4.50 -18.74 -9.89
C TRP A 36 3.04 -19.05 -10.20
N ILE A 37 2.29 -19.45 -9.17
CA ILE A 37 0.83 -19.41 -9.16
C ILE A 37 0.44 -18.14 -8.42
N ILE A 38 -0.38 -17.31 -9.06
CA ILE A 38 -0.78 -16.00 -8.56
C ILE A 38 -2.29 -16.00 -8.36
N PHE A 39 -2.72 -15.76 -7.13
CA PHE A 39 -4.12 -15.55 -6.78
C PHE A 39 -4.39 -14.05 -6.68
N ARG A 40 -5.43 -13.58 -7.35
CA ARG A 40 -5.91 -12.20 -7.33
C ARG A 40 -7.41 -12.19 -7.09
N ASP A 41 -7.89 -11.10 -6.51
CA ASP A 41 -9.31 -10.83 -6.38
C ASP A 41 -9.80 -9.97 -7.54
N THR A 42 -10.64 -10.56 -8.38
CA THR A 42 -11.22 -9.96 -9.58
C THR A 42 -12.12 -8.78 -9.25
N TYR A 43 -12.68 -8.73 -8.04
CA TYR A 43 -13.48 -7.60 -7.57
C TYR A 43 -12.66 -6.30 -7.53
N ASN A 44 -11.34 -6.37 -7.38
CA ASN A 44 -10.48 -5.18 -7.45
C ASN A 44 -10.36 -4.58 -8.86
N LEU A 45 -10.68 -5.37 -9.89
CA LEU A 45 -10.73 -4.94 -11.28
C LEU A 45 -12.14 -4.54 -11.69
N MET A 46 -13.14 -5.29 -11.25
CA MET A 46 -14.56 -5.09 -11.57
C MET A 46 -15.36 -5.01 -10.26
N PRO A 47 -15.43 -3.84 -9.58
CA PRO A 47 -16.00 -3.71 -8.25
C PRO A 47 -17.53 -3.65 -8.28
N MET A 48 -18.16 -4.72 -8.76
CA MET A 48 -19.61 -4.88 -8.81
C MET A 48 -20.02 -6.33 -8.54
N PRO A 49 -21.30 -6.58 -8.18
CA PRO A 49 -21.80 -7.93 -7.97
C PRO A 49 -21.71 -8.78 -9.25
N LEU A 50 -21.51 -10.09 -9.10
CA LEU A 50 -21.37 -11.03 -10.21
C LEU A 50 -22.57 -10.98 -11.19
N ALA A 51 -23.80 -10.92 -10.66
CA ALA A 51 -25.01 -10.82 -11.47
C ALA A 51 -25.08 -9.52 -12.28
N SER A 52 -24.44 -8.44 -11.82
CA SER A 52 -24.38 -7.17 -12.54
C SER A 52 -23.35 -7.18 -13.68
N LEU A 53 -22.43 -8.16 -13.72
CA LEU A 53 -21.46 -8.27 -14.81
C LEU A 53 -22.11 -8.71 -16.13
N VAL A 54 -23.17 -9.52 -16.06
CA VAL A 54 -23.90 -10.02 -17.24
C VAL A 54 -24.44 -8.87 -18.09
N PRO A 55 -25.26 -7.95 -17.57
CA PRO A 55 -25.72 -6.80 -18.34
C PRO A 55 -24.59 -5.79 -18.62
N ALA A 56 -23.62 -5.62 -17.71
CA ALA A 56 -22.54 -4.65 -17.89
C ALA A 56 -21.64 -4.94 -19.10
N PHE A 57 -21.39 -6.22 -19.38
CA PHE A 57 -20.57 -6.67 -20.51
C PHE A 57 -21.38 -7.35 -21.63
N ALA A 58 -22.72 -7.27 -21.58
CA ALA A 58 -23.62 -7.93 -22.52
C ALA A 58 -23.27 -9.41 -22.76
N LEU A 59 -23.01 -10.16 -21.67
CA LEU A 59 -22.54 -11.53 -21.73
C LEU A 59 -23.66 -12.48 -22.21
N GLN A 60 -23.31 -13.40 -23.10
CA GLN A 60 -24.19 -14.48 -23.57
C GLN A 60 -24.07 -15.69 -22.64
N VAL A 61 -24.50 -15.52 -21.38
CA VAL A 61 -24.46 -16.55 -20.33
C VAL A 61 -25.81 -16.66 -19.65
N GLU A 62 -26.13 -17.82 -19.08
CA GLU A 62 -27.37 -18.00 -18.34
C GLU A 62 -27.41 -17.08 -17.11
N ASP A 63 -28.58 -16.50 -16.87
CA ASP A 63 -28.79 -15.67 -15.70
C ASP A 63 -28.58 -16.47 -14.42
N LYS A 64 -28.07 -15.78 -13.40
CA LYS A 64 -27.77 -16.39 -12.11
C LYS A 64 -29.04 -16.93 -11.45
N PRO A 65 -29.17 -18.26 -11.21
CA PRO A 65 -30.36 -18.81 -10.59
C PRO A 65 -30.44 -18.45 -9.10
N PHE A 66 -31.65 -18.52 -8.54
CA PHE A 66 -31.85 -18.36 -7.09
C PHE A 66 -31.35 -19.61 -6.35
N PHE A 67 -30.56 -19.42 -5.29
CA PHE A 67 -29.99 -20.51 -4.52
C PHE A 67 -30.36 -20.41 -3.03
N PRO A 68 -30.82 -21.50 -2.38
CA PRO A 68 -31.22 -21.50 -0.98
C PRO A 68 -29.98 -21.57 -0.07
N HIS A 69 -29.37 -20.42 0.20
CA HIS A 69 -28.12 -20.33 0.96
C HIS A 69 -28.18 -20.95 2.36
N LEU A 70 -29.28 -20.85 3.10
CA LEU A 70 -29.39 -21.45 4.44
C LEU A 70 -29.64 -22.96 4.41
N ALA A 71 -30.12 -23.49 3.28
CA ALA A 71 -30.28 -24.92 3.09
C ALA A 71 -28.93 -25.64 2.93
N ASN A 72 -27.84 -24.91 2.67
CA ASN A 72 -26.48 -25.44 2.61
C ASN A 72 -25.96 -25.84 4.00
N ASN A 73 -26.45 -26.98 4.49
CA ASN A 73 -26.16 -27.53 5.81
C ASN A 73 -25.83 -29.02 5.69
N PRO A 74 -24.83 -29.55 6.44
CA PRO A 74 -24.50 -30.97 6.44
C PRO A 74 -25.68 -31.93 6.63
N LYS A 75 -26.74 -31.52 7.33
CA LYS A 75 -27.95 -32.34 7.54
C LYS A 75 -28.75 -32.61 6.26
N ASN A 76 -28.60 -31.74 5.26
CA ASN A 76 -29.32 -31.75 3.99
C ASN A 76 -28.51 -32.39 2.84
N TYR A 77 -27.22 -32.66 3.05
CA TYR A 77 -26.38 -33.26 2.00
C TYR A 77 -26.84 -34.68 1.67
N GLY A 78 -26.92 -34.99 0.37
CA GLY A 78 -27.36 -36.29 -0.12
C GLY A 78 -28.86 -36.57 0.05
N LYS A 79 -29.67 -35.54 0.30
CA LYS A 79 -31.13 -35.64 0.41
C LYS A 79 -31.81 -34.67 -0.53
N GLU A 80 -33.01 -35.03 -0.97
CA GLU A 80 -33.94 -34.08 -1.56
C GLU A 80 -34.60 -33.27 -0.46
N ILE A 81 -34.66 -31.96 -0.65
CA ILE A 81 -35.27 -31.02 0.29
C ILE A 81 -36.26 -30.12 -0.44
N TYR A 82 -37.11 -29.44 0.33
CA TYR A 82 -38.04 -28.42 -0.17
C TYR A 82 -37.71 -27.11 0.54
N PRO A 83 -36.79 -26.30 0.00
CA PRO A 83 -36.34 -25.08 0.66
C PRO A 83 -37.48 -24.08 0.79
N THR A 84 -37.57 -23.43 1.94
CA THR A 84 -38.53 -22.38 2.23
C THR A 84 -38.04 -21.03 1.72
N LYS A 85 -38.91 -20.00 1.69
CA LYS A 85 -38.49 -18.63 1.31
C LYS A 85 -37.39 -18.06 2.23
N GLU A 86 -37.36 -18.50 3.49
CA GLU A 86 -36.32 -18.10 4.44
C GLU A 86 -34.95 -18.65 4.03
N ASP A 87 -34.91 -19.87 3.47
CA ASP A 87 -33.67 -20.50 3.04
C ASP A 87 -32.96 -19.73 1.92
N TYR A 88 -33.71 -18.98 1.12
CA TYR A 88 -33.22 -18.08 0.07
C TYR A 88 -32.86 -16.68 0.57
N LEU A 89 -32.98 -16.41 1.88
CA LEU A 89 -32.80 -15.08 2.48
C LEU A 89 -33.73 -14.03 1.84
N ALA A 90 -34.93 -14.44 1.46
CA ALA A 90 -35.81 -13.59 0.66
C ALA A 90 -36.16 -12.26 1.35
N ASN A 91 -36.17 -12.20 2.68
CA ASN A 91 -36.46 -10.97 3.43
C ASN A 91 -35.36 -9.90 3.29
N GLY A 92 -34.15 -10.29 2.91
CA GLY A 92 -33.04 -9.36 2.63
C GLY A 92 -32.94 -8.93 1.17
N MET A 93 -33.83 -9.39 0.28
CA MET A 93 -33.82 -9.00 -1.13
C MET A 93 -34.42 -7.61 -1.33
N MET A 94 -33.85 -6.84 -2.25
CA MET A 94 -34.44 -5.56 -2.69
C MET A 94 -35.81 -5.79 -3.35
N PRO A 95 -36.74 -4.82 -3.30
CA PRO A 95 -38.13 -5.01 -3.72
C PRO A 95 -38.31 -5.61 -5.12
N GLU A 96 -37.53 -5.13 -6.10
CA GLU A 96 -37.59 -5.63 -7.48
C GLU A 96 -37.15 -7.09 -7.59
N LYS A 97 -35.99 -7.43 -6.98
CA LYS A 97 -35.48 -8.80 -6.95
C LYS A 97 -36.40 -9.72 -6.15
N ARG A 98 -37.04 -9.20 -5.10
CA ARG A 98 -38.00 -9.95 -4.28
C ARG A 98 -39.24 -10.33 -5.09
N ALA A 99 -39.78 -9.42 -5.89
CA ALA A 99 -40.91 -9.70 -6.77
C ALA A 99 -40.58 -10.79 -7.82
N GLN A 100 -39.40 -10.72 -8.43
CA GLN A 100 -38.91 -11.75 -9.35
C GLN A 100 -38.76 -13.11 -8.64
N PHE A 101 -38.17 -13.11 -7.44
CA PHE A 101 -38.02 -14.30 -6.62
C PHE A 101 -39.36 -14.92 -6.24
N ASP A 102 -40.33 -14.15 -5.75
CA ASP A 102 -41.61 -14.70 -5.30
C ASP A 102 -42.35 -15.38 -6.46
N LYS A 103 -42.35 -14.78 -7.66
CA LYS A 103 -42.91 -15.39 -8.87
C LYS A 103 -42.23 -16.70 -9.24
N TRP A 104 -40.89 -16.73 -9.20
CA TRP A 104 -40.11 -17.93 -9.47
C TRP A 104 -40.37 -19.01 -8.41
N PHE A 105 -40.37 -18.65 -7.13
CA PHE A 105 -40.57 -19.57 -6.01
C PHE A 105 -41.96 -20.22 -6.06
N ASP A 106 -43.02 -19.46 -6.37
CA ASP A 106 -44.36 -20.03 -6.46
C ASP A 106 -44.50 -21.10 -7.55
N GLN A 107 -43.67 -21.03 -8.60
CA GLN A 107 -43.62 -22.03 -9.67
C GLN A 107 -42.81 -23.28 -9.27
N HIS A 108 -41.74 -23.14 -8.48
CA HIS A 108 -40.77 -24.20 -8.21
C HIS A 108 -40.83 -24.78 -6.77
N LYS A 109 -41.67 -24.24 -5.88
CA LYS A 109 -41.75 -24.65 -4.45
C LYS A 109 -42.13 -26.11 -4.20
N SER A 110 -42.74 -26.77 -5.18
CA SER A 110 -43.18 -28.16 -5.10
C SER A 110 -42.20 -29.14 -5.75
N GLU A 111 -41.10 -28.63 -6.31
CA GLU A 111 -40.08 -29.45 -6.95
C GLU A 111 -39.05 -29.92 -5.90
N PRO A 112 -38.62 -31.20 -5.95
CA PRO A 112 -37.57 -31.68 -5.07
C PRO A 112 -36.24 -30.99 -5.42
N PHE A 113 -35.59 -30.42 -4.40
CA PHE A 113 -34.31 -29.75 -4.59
C PHE A 113 -33.16 -30.67 -4.16
N ASN A 114 -32.39 -31.17 -5.13
CA ASN A 114 -31.14 -31.87 -4.87
C ASN A 114 -30.01 -30.86 -4.64
N LEU A 115 -29.64 -30.68 -3.36
CA LEU A 115 -28.65 -29.69 -2.97
C LEU A 115 -27.28 -29.91 -3.61
N ASN A 116 -26.84 -31.15 -3.82
CA ASN A 116 -25.51 -31.44 -4.35
C ASN A 116 -25.39 -31.04 -5.82
N GLU A 117 -26.38 -31.43 -6.63
CA GLU A 117 -26.43 -31.12 -8.06
C GLU A 117 -26.61 -29.62 -8.29
N GLN A 118 -27.55 -29.01 -7.57
CA GLN A 118 -27.85 -27.58 -7.69
C GLN A 118 -26.68 -26.72 -7.20
N LEU A 119 -25.97 -27.13 -6.15
CA LEU A 119 -24.76 -26.42 -5.68
C LEU A 119 -23.65 -26.50 -6.73
N ALA A 120 -23.43 -27.67 -7.33
CA ALA A 120 -22.44 -27.83 -8.40
C ALA A 120 -22.78 -26.97 -9.63
N ALA A 121 -24.04 -27.01 -10.07
CA ALA A 121 -24.51 -26.18 -11.18
C ALA A 121 -24.38 -24.69 -10.89
N TYR A 122 -24.82 -24.24 -9.70
CA TYR A 122 -24.72 -22.85 -9.26
C TYR A 122 -23.27 -22.36 -9.21
N CYS A 123 -22.36 -23.15 -8.62
CA CYS A 123 -20.94 -22.80 -8.55
C CYS A 123 -20.28 -22.77 -9.94
N THR A 124 -20.67 -23.68 -10.84
CA THR A 124 -20.16 -23.71 -12.22
C THR A 124 -20.60 -22.45 -12.97
N ASN A 125 -21.89 -22.11 -12.91
CA ASN A 125 -22.41 -20.88 -13.51
C ASN A 125 -21.73 -19.62 -12.96
N ASP A 126 -21.48 -19.55 -11.65
CA ASP A 126 -20.77 -18.43 -11.04
C ASP A 126 -19.34 -18.26 -11.60
N VAL A 127 -18.63 -19.36 -11.84
CA VAL A 127 -17.29 -19.35 -12.45
C VAL A 127 -17.36 -18.98 -13.92
N ASP A 128 -18.35 -19.48 -14.66
CA ASP A 128 -18.53 -19.19 -16.09
C ASP A 128 -18.86 -17.71 -16.33
N ILE A 129 -19.78 -17.13 -15.54
CA ILE A 129 -20.08 -15.69 -15.58
C ILE A 129 -18.81 -14.88 -15.30
N LEU A 130 -18.05 -15.25 -14.26
CA LEU A 130 -16.84 -14.53 -13.90
C LEU A 130 -15.77 -14.63 -14.99
N MET A 131 -15.60 -15.81 -15.59
CA MET A 131 -14.66 -16.04 -16.67
C MET A 131 -15.03 -15.23 -17.92
N ALA A 132 -16.30 -15.28 -18.33
CA ALA A 132 -16.81 -14.51 -19.46
C ALA A 132 -16.63 -13.00 -19.25
N ALA A 133 -16.95 -12.49 -18.05
CA ALA A 133 -16.74 -11.10 -17.68
C ALA A 133 -15.26 -10.69 -17.74
N LEU A 134 -14.35 -11.52 -17.23
CA LEU A 134 -12.92 -11.25 -17.28
C LEU A 134 -12.37 -11.22 -18.71
N ILE A 135 -12.85 -12.11 -19.58
CA ILE A 135 -12.46 -12.13 -20.99
C ILE A 135 -12.93 -10.85 -21.69
N ALA A 136 -14.20 -10.47 -21.49
CA ALA A 136 -14.77 -9.24 -22.03
C ALA A 136 -14.01 -8.00 -21.53
N PHE A 137 -13.84 -7.88 -20.21
CA PHE A 137 -13.10 -6.78 -19.59
C PHE A 137 -11.65 -6.70 -20.08
N ARG A 138 -10.95 -7.83 -20.19
CA ARG A 138 -9.57 -7.87 -20.72
C ARG A 138 -9.51 -7.37 -22.16
N LYS A 139 -10.47 -7.79 -23.00
CA LYS A 139 -10.55 -7.35 -24.40
C LYS A 139 -10.77 -5.85 -24.50
N GLU A 140 -11.81 -5.33 -23.86
CA GLU A 140 -12.13 -3.89 -23.87
C GLU A 140 -10.95 -3.06 -23.34
N PHE A 141 -10.34 -3.50 -22.23
CA PHE A 141 -9.21 -2.77 -21.66
C PHE A 141 -8.00 -2.79 -22.59
N LEU A 142 -7.69 -3.92 -23.24
CA LEU A 142 -6.59 -3.99 -24.22
C LEU A 142 -6.79 -3.00 -25.38
N GLU A 143 -8.01 -2.88 -25.89
CA GLU A 143 -8.38 -1.97 -26.96
C GLU A 143 -8.22 -0.50 -26.53
N VAL A 144 -8.82 -0.11 -25.39
CA VAL A 144 -8.74 1.27 -24.87
C VAL A 144 -7.32 1.64 -24.47
N SER A 145 -6.56 0.68 -23.94
CA SER A 145 -5.22 0.92 -23.40
C SER A 145 -4.09 0.77 -24.40
N ASN A 146 -4.39 0.53 -25.67
CA ASN A 146 -3.40 0.31 -26.73
C ASN A 146 -2.35 -0.75 -26.34
N GLY A 147 -2.82 -1.88 -25.81
CA GLY A 147 -1.99 -3.07 -25.56
C GLY A 147 -1.60 -3.35 -24.10
N LEU A 148 -2.20 -2.70 -23.09
CA LEU A 148 -1.99 -3.08 -21.69
C LEU A 148 -2.87 -4.27 -21.30
N ASP A 149 -2.25 -5.38 -20.89
CA ASP A 149 -2.98 -6.53 -20.39
C ASP A 149 -3.28 -6.37 -18.90
N VAL A 150 -4.49 -5.88 -18.60
CA VAL A 150 -4.93 -5.55 -17.24
C VAL A 150 -4.83 -6.75 -16.28
N LEU A 151 -5.13 -7.96 -16.75
CA LEU A 151 -5.13 -9.15 -15.89
C LEU A 151 -3.72 -9.60 -15.51
N ARG A 152 -2.72 -9.31 -16.35
CA ARG A 152 -1.31 -9.63 -16.10
C ARG A 152 -0.65 -8.51 -15.29
N GLU A 153 -0.88 -7.27 -15.69
CA GLU A 153 -0.07 -6.13 -15.29
C GLU A 153 -0.59 -5.36 -14.09
N SER A 154 -1.83 -5.59 -13.67
CA SER A 154 -2.45 -4.88 -12.56
C SER A 154 -3.31 -5.78 -11.69
N MET A 155 -3.34 -5.45 -10.39
CA MET A 155 -4.19 -6.14 -9.40
C MET A 155 -5.44 -5.32 -9.04
N THR A 156 -5.49 -4.04 -9.42
CA THR A 156 -6.63 -3.14 -9.21
C THR A 156 -6.89 -2.30 -10.45
N ILE A 157 -8.14 -1.89 -10.65
CA ILE A 157 -8.52 -0.98 -11.74
C ILE A 157 -7.77 0.34 -11.65
N ALA A 158 -7.58 0.90 -10.45
CA ALA A 158 -6.84 2.13 -10.25
C ALA A 158 -5.36 2.01 -10.68
N SER A 159 -4.71 0.88 -10.38
CA SER A 159 -3.36 0.60 -10.87
C SER A 159 -3.31 0.50 -12.39
N ALA A 160 -4.32 -0.13 -13.00
CA ALA A 160 -4.43 -0.28 -14.44
C ALA A 160 -4.58 1.08 -15.13
N CYS A 161 -5.52 1.91 -14.65
CA CYS A 161 -5.73 3.27 -15.15
C CYS A 161 -4.49 4.15 -14.98
N MET A 162 -3.82 4.09 -13.82
CA MET A 162 -2.57 4.83 -13.59
C MET A 162 -1.45 4.36 -14.53
N LYS A 163 -1.38 3.06 -14.83
CA LYS A 163 -0.39 2.54 -15.79
C LYS A 163 -0.73 2.95 -17.21
N HIS A 164 -1.99 2.85 -17.63
CA HIS A 164 -2.46 3.36 -18.92
C HIS A 164 -2.17 4.86 -19.09
N PHE A 165 -2.46 5.68 -18.08
CA PHE A 165 -2.14 7.10 -18.05
C PHE A 165 -0.63 7.34 -18.26
N ARG A 166 0.21 6.67 -17.47
CA ARG A 166 1.67 6.82 -17.55
C ARG A 166 2.26 6.38 -18.90
N MET A 167 1.70 5.36 -19.53
CA MET A 167 2.21 4.84 -20.80
C MET A 167 1.73 5.64 -22.00
N ASN A 168 0.46 6.06 -22.02
CA ASN A 168 -0.16 6.57 -23.24
C ASN A 168 -0.46 8.07 -23.21
N HIS A 169 -0.58 8.67 -22.01
CA HIS A 169 -1.08 10.04 -21.85
C HIS A 169 -0.09 10.98 -21.16
N LEU A 170 0.83 10.44 -20.36
CA LEU A 170 1.76 11.25 -19.59
C LEU A 170 2.84 11.85 -20.50
N LYS A 171 2.79 13.18 -20.67
CA LYS A 171 3.78 13.94 -21.43
C LYS A 171 5.15 13.90 -20.75
N ARG A 172 6.21 13.96 -21.57
CA ARG A 172 7.59 14.03 -21.08
C ARG A 172 7.77 15.24 -20.15
N GLN A 173 8.54 15.06 -19.08
CA GLN A 173 8.90 16.12 -18.11
C GLN A 173 7.70 16.77 -17.39
N HIS A 174 6.55 16.10 -17.33
CA HIS A 174 5.35 16.68 -16.72
C HIS A 174 5.23 16.38 -15.21
N VAL A 175 5.84 15.28 -14.73
CA VAL A 175 5.88 14.95 -13.30
C VAL A 175 7.25 15.28 -12.76
N GLY A 176 7.31 16.19 -11.78
CA GLY A 176 8.53 16.44 -11.03
C GLY A 176 8.89 15.22 -10.19
N ILE A 177 10.15 14.77 -10.25
CA ILE A 177 10.67 13.73 -9.38
C ILE A 177 10.92 14.35 -8.01
N VAL A 178 10.03 14.11 -7.06
CA VAL A 178 10.21 14.55 -5.67
C VAL A 178 11.17 13.57 -4.99
N PRO A 179 12.36 14.01 -4.53
CA PRO A 179 13.22 13.19 -3.69
C PRO A 179 12.51 12.84 -2.38
N GLU A 180 12.90 11.76 -1.69
CA GLU A 180 12.32 11.40 -0.38
C GLU A 180 12.40 12.54 0.66
N LYS A 181 13.35 13.46 0.49
CA LYS A 181 13.55 14.63 1.35
C LYS A 181 12.92 15.94 0.83
N GLY A 182 12.15 15.88 -0.26
CA GLY A 182 11.61 17.06 -0.93
C GLY A 182 12.64 17.79 -1.81
N TYR A 183 12.22 18.90 -2.42
CA TYR A 183 13.10 19.77 -3.22
C TYR A 183 13.92 20.72 -2.35
N ASP A 184 13.31 21.19 -1.28
CA ASP A 184 13.95 22.00 -0.25
C ASP A 184 14.33 21.05 0.89
N ASN A 185 15.64 20.85 1.12
CA ASN A 185 16.29 20.34 2.35
C ASN A 185 17.48 19.42 2.02
N VAL A 186 18.59 20.02 1.57
CA VAL A 186 19.89 19.34 1.55
C VAL A 186 20.58 19.41 2.94
N ASP A 187 20.12 20.30 3.82
CA ASP A 187 20.72 20.58 5.12
C ASP A 187 19.76 20.19 6.25
N ASN A 188 20.16 19.16 7.03
CA ASN A 188 19.42 18.72 8.20
C ASN A 188 19.85 19.55 9.42
N GLN A 189 19.07 20.57 9.77
CA GLN A 189 19.31 21.36 10.98
C GLN A 189 18.20 21.10 12.03
N SER A 190 18.59 20.89 13.28
CA SER A 190 17.60 20.62 14.34
C SER A 190 16.76 21.87 14.67
N LEU A 191 15.49 21.66 15.04
CA LEU A 191 14.61 22.76 15.47
C LEU A 191 15.19 23.54 16.67
N LEU A 192 15.90 22.84 17.56
CA LEU A 192 16.61 23.45 18.68
C LEU A 192 17.71 24.40 18.19
N ALA A 193 18.54 23.95 17.25
CA ALA A 193 19.60 24.76 16.66
C ALA A 193 19.03 26.01 15.97
N LEU A 194 17.99 25.85 15.15
CA LEU A 194 17.33 26.98 14.47
C LEU A 194 16.80 28.02 15.45
N ARG A 195 16.12 27.58 16.52
CA ARG A 195 15.60 28.48 17.56
C ARG A 195 16.73 29.20 18.31
N PHE A 196 17.78 28.47 18.67
CA PHE A 196 18.94 29.05 19.34
C PHE A 196 19.66 30.09 18.49
N LEU A 197 19.89 29.80 17.20
CA LEU A 197 20.55 30.72 16.28
C LEU A 197 19.70 31.97 16.02
N LYS A 198 18.37 31.82 15.90
CA LYS A 198 17.46 32.97 15.81
C LYS A 198 17.57 33.86 17.06
N TRP A 199 17.51 33.27 18.25
CA TRP A 199 17.69 34.00 19.51
C TRP A 199 19.06 34.68 19.59
N TYR A 200 20.15 34.00 19.20
CA TYR A 200 21.50 34.56 19.23
C TYR A 200 21.64 35.74 18.25
N SER A 201 21.02 35.62 17.07
CA SER A 201 20.98 36.67 16.05
C SER A 201 20.31 37.94 16.59
N GLU A 202 19.13 37.79 17.21
CA GLU A 202 18.37 38.89 17.81
C GLU A 202 19.11 39.51 19.01
N LYS A 203 19.67 38.67 19.89
CA LYS A 203 20.34 39.14 21.12
C LYS A 203 21.64 39.89 20.84
N ASN A 204 22.41 39.47 19.84
CA ASN A 204 23.71 40.04 19.51
C ASN A 204 23.68 41.00 18.32
N MET A 205 22.50 41.20 17.71
CA MET A 205 22.30 41.99 16.49
C MET A 205 23.26 41.59 15.37
N VAL A 206 23.42 40.28 15.15
CA VAL A 206 24.28 39.71 14.10
C VAL A 206 23.47 38.90 13.10
N ASN A 207 23.82 38.98 11.82
CA ASN A 207 23.22 38.10 10.82
C ASN A 207 23.92 36.72 10.82
N ILE A 208 23.14 35.65 10.98
CA ILE A 208 23.63 34.27 11.03
C ILE A 208 23.15 33.53 9.79
N ARG A 209 24.10 32.95 9.05
CA ARG A 209 23.79 32.01 7.97
C ARG A 209 23.47 30.64 8.55
N THR A 210 22.32 30.09 8.18
CA THR A 210 21.75 28.80 8.64
C THR A 210 21.27 27.97 7.45
N ALA A 211 20.70 26.78 7.68
CA ALA A 211 20.10 25.94 6.64
C ALA A 211 18.97 26.62 5.84
N HIS A 212 18.30 27.63 6.40
CA HIS A 212 17.22 28.37 5.74
C HIS A 212 17.67 29.64 5.01
N SER A 213 18.97 29.93 5.00
CA SER A 213 19.51 31.01 4.17
C SER A 213 19.47 30.63 2.68
N GLU A 214 19.36 31.58 1.76
CA GLU A 214 19.32 31.32 0.30
C GLU A 214 20.48 30.45 -0.21
N ASN A 215 21.62 30.50 0.47
CA ASN A 215 22.81 29.73 0.13
C ASN A 215 23.02 28.48 1.03
N GLY A 216 22.06 28.11 1.86
CA GLY A 216 22.15 27.01 2.85
C GLY A 216 23.24 27.23 3.92
N GLU A 217 23.63 26.16 4.60
CA GLU A 217 24.67 26.18 5.63
C GLU A 217 26.05 26.56 5.06
N LYS A 218 26.88 27.23 5.85
CA LYS A 218 28.25 27.55 5.42
C LYS A 218 29.10 26.28 5.44
N LYS A 219 29.56 25.85 4.27
CA LYS A 219 30.54 24.76 4.14
C LYS A 219 31.97 25.27 4.43
N MET A 220 32.67 24.57 5.32
CA MET A 220 34.07 24.78 5.67
C MET A 220 34.84 23.47 5.49
N GLY A 221 35.61 23.38 4.40
CA GLY A 221 36.23 22.12 3.96
C GLY A 221 35.18 21.03 3.72
N LYS A 222 35.25 19.94 4.49
CA LYS A 222 34.30 18.82 4.40
C LYS A 222 33.08 18.94 5.33
N TYR A 223 33.03 19.94 6.21
CA TYR A 223 31.96 20.11 7.20
C TYR A 223 31.01 21.26 6.84
N LYS A 224 29.76 21.18 7.28
CA LYS A 224 28.77 22.27 7.21
C LYS A 224 28.50 22.75 8.63
N LEU A 225 28.57 24.06 8.85
CA LEU A 225 28.39 24.69 10.16
C LEU A 225 26.91 24.96 10.42
N ASP A 226 26.43 24.72 11.64
CA ASP A 226 25.03 25.00 12.02
C ASP A 226 24.72 26.51 11.90
N GLY A 227 25.63 27.37 12.37
CA GLY A 227 25.51 28.82 12.27
C GLY A 227 26.82 29.48 11.90
N TRP A 228 26.79 30.46 10.99
CA TRP A 228 27.97 31.24 10.58
C TRP A 228 27.73 32.75 10.67
N VAL A 229 28.55 33.42 11.47
CA VAL A 229 28.59 34.89 11.59
C VAL A 229 29.82 35.42 10.86
N LYS A 230 29.60 36.02 9.69
CA LYS A 230 30.67 36.48 8.79
C LYS A 230 31.54 37.57 9.43
N GLU A 231 30.93 38.52 10.12
CA GLU A 231 31.60 39.70 10.70
C GLU A 231 32.64 39.32 11.77
N LYS A 232 32.31 38.32 12.59
CA LYS A 232 33.14 37.89 13.73
C LYS A 232 34.03 36.68 13.42
N LYS A 233 33.96 36.15 12.19
CA LYS A 233 34.50 34.84 11.81
C LYS A 233 34.18 33.76 12.85
N LEU A 234 32.91 33.72 13.27
CA LEU A 234 32.42 32.87 14.35
C LEU A 234 31.50 31.79 13.76
N ALA A 235 31.86 30.54 14.00
CA ALA A 235 31.00 29.38 13.82
C ALA A 235 30.27 29.08 15.13
N ILE A 236 29.00 28.72 15.03
CA ILE A 236 28.19 28.29 16.16
C ILE A 236 27.72 26.87 15.86
N GLU A 237 28.01 25.94 16.76
CA GLU A 237 27.62 24.53 16.68
C GLU A 237 26.68 24.20 17.83
N VAL A 238 25.53 23.58 17.54
CA VAL A 238 24.50 23.25 18.53
C VAL A 238 24.39 21.73 18.66
N ASN A 239 25.23 21.18 19.53
CA ASN A 239 25.37 19.75 19.72
C ASN A 239 24.27 19.17 20.63
N GLY A 240 23.25 18.55 20.03
CA GLY A 240 22.20 17.85 20.77
C GLY A 240 22.73 16.66 21.58
N CYS A 241 22.35 16.58 22.87
CA CYS A 241 22.93 15.63 23.82
C CYS A 241 22.92 14.16 23.35
N CYS A 242 21.80 13.69 22.80
CA CYS A 242 21.63 12.30 22.35
C CYS A 242 22.41 11.96 21.08
N TRP A 243 22.75 12.95 20.26
CA TRP A 243 23.48 12.76 19.01
C TRP A 243 24.98 12.93 19.17
N HIS A 244 25.42 13.74 20.13
CA HIS A 244 26.83 14.09 20.36
C HIS A 244 27.42 13.53 21.65
N GLY A 245 26.64 12.76 22.44
CA GLY A 245 27.13 12.12 23.66
C GLY A 245 27.60 13.14 24.70
N CYS A 246 26.73 14.09 25.07
CA CYS A 246 27.05 15.09 26.10
C CYS A 246 27.52 14.40 27.39
N ILE A 247 28.66 14.81 27.96
CA ILE A 247 29.26 14.18 29.15
C ILE A 247 28.33 14.15 30.37
N LYS A 248 27.42 15.14 30.47
CA LYS A 248 26.43 15.21 31.55
C LYS A 248 25.32 14.15 31.41
N CYS A 249 24.87 13.87 30.19
CA CYS A 249 23.77 12.95 29.91
C CYS A 249 24.27 11.52 29.60
N TYR A 250 25.47 11.40 29.02
CA TYR A 250 26.12 10.18 28.59
C TYR A 250 27.54 10.12 29.17
N PRO A 251 27.68 9.90 30.49
CA PRO A 251 28.98 9.96 31.15
C PRO A 251 29.91 8.81 30.76
N LYS A 252 29.37 7.65 30.39
CA LYS A 252 30.15 6.49 29.98
C LYS A 252 30.39 6.47 28.47
N ASP A 253 31.61 6.10 28.06
CA ASP A 253 32.08 6.13 26.68
C ASP A 253 31.49 5.01 25.80
N ASP A 254 31.05 3.91 26.43
CA ASP A 254 30.57 2.67 25.79
C ASP A 254 29.09 2.73 25.39
N ILE A 255 28.36 3.78 25.78
CA ILE A 255 26.94 3.93 25.46
C ILE A 255 26.76 4.15 23.95
N LYS A 256 25.97 3.29 23.31
CA LYS A 256 25.65 3.38 21.87
C LYS A 256 24.62 4.48 21.61
N LEU A 257 24.94 5.42 20.73
CA LEU A 257 24.07 6.53 20.33
C LEU A 257 23.23 6.17 19.09
N PRO A 258 22.18 6.94 18.76
CA PRO A 258 21.39 6.77 17.54
C PRO A 258 22.21 6.87 16.24
N THR A 259 23.40 7.47 16.30
CA THR A 259 24.36 7.51 15.19
C THR A 259 24.99 6.15 14.87
N GLY A 260 24.80 5.15 15.73
CA GLY A 260 25.43 3.83 15.64
C GLY A 260 26.82 3.74 16.28
N LEU A 261 27.43 4.87 16.65
CA LEU A 261 28.72 4.97 17.34
C LEU A 261 28.55 4.98 18.87
N THR A 262 29.63 4.69 19.60
CA THR A 262 29.65 4.90 21.06
C THR A 262 29.83 6.39 21.40
N ALA A 263 29.41 6.79 22.60
CA ALA A 263 29.54 8.17 23.06
C ALA A 263 30.99 8.68 23.04
N GLY A 264 31.95 7.84 23.44
CA GLY A 264 33.38 8.17 23.37
C GLY A 264 33.87 8.38 21.93
N GLN A 265 33.50 7.48 21.02
CA GLN A 265 33.84 7.60 19.59
C GLN A 265 33.23 8.85 18.95
N GLN A 266 31.98 9.16 19.27
CA GLN A 266 31.29 10.35 18.77
C GLN A 266 31.96 11.64 19.28
N ARG A 267 32.29 11.72 20.57
CA ARG A 267 33.03 12.86 21.15
C ARG A 267 34.40 13.06 20.49
N GLN A 268 35.13 11.97 20.25
CA GLN A 268 36.43 12.05 19.56
C GLN A 268 36.27 12.60 18.13
N LYS A 269 35.24 12.14 17.41
CA LYS A 269 34.93 12.62 16.06
C LYS A 269 34.54 14.10 16.04
N ASP A 270 33.74 14.54 17.01
CA ASP A 270 33.34 15.94 17.14
C ASP A 270 34.54 16.83 17.50
N GLN A 271 35.43 16.36 18.36
CA GLN A 271 36.67 17.07 18.67
C GLN A 271 37.58 17.21 17.44
N GLN A 272 37.73 16.16 16.63
CA GLN A 272 38.49 16.23 15.37
C GLN A 272 37.88 17.25 14.40
N ARG A 273 36.54 17.30 14.31
CA ARG A 273 35.82 18.31 13.51
C ARG A 273 36.10 19.73 14.03
N LEU A 274 35.97 19.97 15.33
CA LEU A 274 36.22 21.28 15.93
C LEU A 274 37.66 21.74 15.72
N ASN A 275 38.64 20.84 15.93
CA ASN A 275 40.05 21.14 15.70
C ASN A 275 40.31 21.50 14.23
N PHE A 276 39.70 20.77 13.29
CA PHE A 276 39.81 21.08 11.86
C PHE A 276 39.26 22.47 11.52
N ILE A 277 38.11 22.85 12.07
CA ILE A 277 37.51 24.16 11.82
C ILE A 277 38.36 25.27 12.45
N LYS A 278 38.87 25.06 13.68
CA LYS A 278 39.74 26.02 14.36
C LYS A 278 41.06 26.24 13.62
N ASN A 279 41.65 25.19 13.06
CA ASN A 279 42.86 25.28 12.24
C ASN A 279 42.68 26.12 10.96
N LEU A 280 41.44 26.32 10.50
CA LEU A 280 41.13 27.21 9.37
C LEU A 280 40.97 28.68 9.79
N GLY A 281 41.35 29.04 11.02
CA GLY A 281 41.32 30.41 11.52
C GLY A 281 39.92 30.90 11.89
N VAL A 282 39.02 29.98 12.27
CA VAL A 282 37.64 30.27 12.67
C VAL A 282 37.45 30.04 14.16
N ASN A 283 36.76 30.97 14.82
CA ASN A 283 36.33 30.79 16.20
C ASN A 283 35.11 29.85 16.22
N VAL A 284 35.16 28.77 17.01
CA VAL A 284 34.09 27.78 17.19
C VAL A 284 33.85 27.55 18.67
#